data_AF-A0A7K1H7Y1-F1
#
_entry.id   AF-A0A7K1H7Y1-F1
#
_cell.length_a   1.000
_cell.length_b   1.000
_cell.length_c   1.000
_cell.angle_alpha   90.00
_cell.angle_beta   90.00
_cell.angle_gamma   90.00
#
_symmetry.space_group_name_H-M   'P 1'
#
loop_
_entity.id
_entity.type
_entity.pdbx_description
1 polymer ?
#
loop_
_entity_poly.entity_id
_entity_poly.type
_entity_poly.pdbx_seq_one_letter_code
_entity_poly.pdbx_strand_id
1 'polypeptide(L)'
;MRLSRYRLFAAAVIPAAALATGIGLVAVTTSAAAAPGCRVTYSVSSQWPGGFTGNVNLTNLGDPLTSWTLTWSFSGGQQVTQAWGATVSQSGSQVTARNASWNGNLGTNVTT
;
A
#
# COMPACT_ATOMS: atom_id res chain seq x y z
N MET A 1 -76.12 31.34 18.57
CA MET A 1 -77.10 30.99 17.52
C MET A 1 -76.43 30.03 16.54
N ARG A 2 -77.05 28.86 16.29
CA ARG A 2 -76.98 27.96 15.11
C ARG A 2 -75.60 27.57 14.56
N LEU A 3 -75.31 26.35 14.09
CA LEU A 3 -75.87 25.00 14.08
C LEU A 3 -74.78 24.17 13.35
N SER A 4 -74.74 22.86 13.63
CA SER A 4 -74.21 21.74 12.83
C SER A 4 -73.82 22.02 11.35
N ARG A 5 -72.86 21.30 10.74
CA ARG A 5 -72.96 19.87 10.40
C ARG A 5 -71.61 19.30 9.93
N TYR A 6 -71.35 18.06 10.38
CA TYR A 6 -70.40 17.09 9.82
C TYR A 6 -70.67 16.78 8.34
N ARG A 7 -69.61 16.47 7.58
CA ARG A 7 -69.50 15.21 6.78
C ARG A 7 -68.08 15.03 6.23
N LEU A 8 -67.56 13.81 6.45
CA LEU A 8 -66.30 13.25 5.96
C LEU A 8 -66.27 13.15 4.42
N PHE A 9 -65.09 13.19 3.78
CA PHE A 9 -64.37 12.03 3.22
C PHE A 9 -63.20 12.47 2.31
N ALA A 10 -61.99 11.94 2.62
CA ALA A 10 -60.80 11.56 1.82
C ALA A 10 -60.37 12.40 0.57
N ALA A 11 -59.08 12.63 0.27
CA ALA A 11 -57.97 11.66 0.24
C ALA A 11 -56.56 12.33 0.28
N ALA A 12 -55.56 11.50 0.63
CA ALA A 12 -54.10 11.71 0.74
C ALA A 12 -53.44 12.27 -0.55
N VAL A 13 -52.26 12.91 -0.55
CA VAL A 13 -50.91 12.41 -0.17
C VAL A 13 -49.99 13.58 0.25
N ILE A 14 -49.09 13.35 1.20
CA ILE A 14 -48.16 14.29 1.87
C ILE A 14 -46.72 13.67 1.76
N PRO A 15 -45.56 14.29 2.10
CA PRO A 15 -45.02 15.68 2.06
C PRO A 15 -43.55 15.77 1.51
N ALA A 16 -42.96 16.97 1.64
CA ALA A 16 -41.65 17.28 2.23
C ALA A 16 -40.39 17.36 1.33
N ALA A 17 -39.97 18.60 1.08
CA ALA A 17 -38.60 18.95 0.74
C ALA A 17 -37.75 19.09 2.01
N ALA A 18 -36.61 18.39 2.10
CA ALA A 18 -35.64 18.50 3.19
C ALA A 18 -34.33 19.11 2.67
N LEU A 19 -33.87 20.19 3.32
CA LEU A 19 -32.62 20.90 3.04
C LEU A 19 -31.43 20.09 3.61
N ALA A 20 -30.48 19.70 2.76
CA ALA A 20 -29.28 18.98 3.15
C ALA A 20 -28.14 19.95 3.54
N THR A 21 -27.67 19.86 4.79
CA THR A 21 -26.44 20.50 5.27
C THR A 21 -25.22 19.77 4.70
N GLY A 22 -24.41 20.45 3.89
CA GLY A 22 -23.24 19.87 3.24
C GLY A 22 -22.10 19.55 4.21
N ILE A 23 -21.68 18.29 4.26
CA ILE A 23 -20.40 17.85 4.83
C ILE A 23 -19.37 17.97 3.72
N GLY A 24 -18.42 18.91 3.85
CA GLY A 24 -17.30 19.05 2.92
C GLY A 24 -16.38 17.84 3.01
N LEU A 25 -16.39 16.99 1.97
CA LEU A 25 -15.41 15.93 1.79
C LEU A 25 -14.07 16.58 1.43
N VAL A 26 -13.12 16.57 2.36
CA VAL A 26 -11.71 16.87 2.04
C VAL A 26 -11.15 15.65 1.32
N ALA A 27 -11.16 15.68 -0.01
CA ALA A 27 -10.47 14.69 -0.81
C ALA A 27 -8.96 14.90 -0.62
N VAL A 28 -8.32 14.05 0.18
CA VAL A 28 -6.87 13.97 0.25
C VAL A 28 -6.39 13.34 -1.05
N THR A 29 -6.04 14.17 -2.04
CA THR A 29 -5.39 13.68 -3.25
C THR A 29 -3.96 13.30 -2.90
N THR A 30 -3.72 12.02 -2.58
CA THR A 30 -2.36 11.49 -2.59
C THR A 30 -1.88 11.54 -4.02
N SER A 31 -1.03 12.50 -4.35
CA SER A 31 -0.30 12.54 -5.62
C SER A 31 0.47 11.23 -5.75
N ALA A 32 -0.02 10.34 -6.62
CA ALA A 32 0.73 9.16 -7.04
C ALA A 32 1.89 9.68 -7.90
N ALA A 33 3.02 9.99 -7.27
CA ALA A 33 4.26 10.12 -8.00
C ALA A 33 4.46 8.80 -8.75
N ALA A 34 4.74 8.87 -10.06
CA ALA A 34 5.23 7.71 -10.80
C ALA A 34 6.56 7.32 -10.15
N ALA A 35 6.50 6.46 -9.13
CA ALA A 35 7.69 5.91 -8.54
C ALA A 35 8.48 5.24 -9.67
N PRO A 36 9.81 5.39 -9.73
CA PRO A 36 10.61 4.55 -10.62
C PRO A 36 10.16 3.12 -10.40
N GLY A 37 9.55 2.54 -11.44
CA GLY A 37 8.91 1.25 -11.31
C GLY A 37 9.99 0.25 -10.93
N CYS A 38 9.81 -0.49 -9.85
CA CYS A 38 10.70 -1.59 -9.51
C CYS A 38 9.84 -2.83 -9.37
N ARG A 39 10.29 -3.94 -9.94
CA ARG A 39 9.71 -5.25 -9.69
C ARG A 39 10.61 -5.99 -8.72
N VAL A 40 10.01 -6.47 -7.63
CA VAL A 40 10.68 -7.31 -6.65
C VAL A 40 10.11 -8.70 -6.77
N THR A 41 10.97 -9.70 -6.90
CA THR A 41 10.60 -11.11 -6.83
C THR A 41 11.25 -11.72 -5.60
N TYR A 42 10.46 -12.41 -4.79
CA TYR A 42 10.90 -13.08 -3.58
C TYR A 42 10.62 -14.58 -3.72
N SER A 43 11.62 -15.41 -3.44
CA SER A 43 11.46 -16.87 -3.42
C SER A 43 12.23 -17.47 -2.26
N VAL A 44 11.74 -18.60 -1.73
CA VAL A 44 12.48 -19.39 -0.74
C VAL A 44 13.23 -20.49 -1.48
N SER A 45 14.57 -20.45 -1.45
CA SER A 45 15.40 -21.41 -2.18
C SER A 45 15.69 -22.68 -1.39
N SER A 46 15.68 -22.59 -0.06
CA SER A 46 15.83 -23.73 0.84
C SER A 46 15.21 -23.41 2.20
N GLN A 47 14.68 -24.42 2.88
CA GLN A 47 14.06 -24.28 4.20
C GLN A 47 14.32 -25.53 5.04
N TRP A 48 14.52 -25.32 6.34
CA TRP A 48 14.73 -26.37 7.33
C TRP A 48 14.04 -25.98 8.66
N PRO A 49 13.95 -26.89 9.65
CA PRO A 49 13.41 -26.54 10.96
C PRO A 49 14.20 -25.38 11.59
N GLY A 50 13.53 -24.24 11.82
CA GLY A 50 14.11 -23.06 12.44
C GLY A 50 14.79 -22.06 11.50
N GLY A 51 14.81 -22.29 10.18
CA GLY A 51 15.43 -21.34 9.24
C GLY A 51 15.09 -21.57 7.77
N PHE A 52 15.39 -20.57 6.96
CA PHE A 52 15.25 -20.64 5.51
C PHE A 52 16.23 -19.69 4.83
N THR A 53 16.48 -19.94 3.55
CA THR A 53 17.16 -19.01 2.66
C THR A 53 16.15 -18.40 1.69
N GLY A 54 16.03 -17.07 1.71
CA GLY A 54 15.25 -16.32 0.74
C GLY A 54 16.15 -15.72 -0.33
N ASN A 55 15.70 -15.73 -1.58
CA ASN A 55 16.28 -14.96 -2.66
C ASN A 55 15.38 -13.78 -3.01
N VAL A 56 15.98 -12.61 -3.23
CA VAL A 56 15.27 -11.38 -3.61
C VAL A 56 15.93 -10.85 -4.87
N ASN A 57 15.17 -10.81 -5.97
CA ASN A 57 15.66 -10.15 -7.19
C ASN A 57 14.91 -8.83 -7.38
N LEU A 58 15.68 -7.77 -7.62
CA LEU A 58 15.19 -6.42 -7.87
C LEU A 58 15.42 -6.05 -9.33
N THR A 59 14.35 -5.88 -10.10
CA THR A 59 14.41 -5.38 -11.48
C THR A 59 14.01 -3.90 -11.50
N ASN A 60 14.89 -3.05 -12.02
CA ASN A 60 14.55 -1.66 -12.30
C ASN A 60 13.70 -1.57 -13.57
N LEU A 61 12.52 -0.98 -13.50
CA LEU A 61 11.60 -0.73 -14.63
C LEU A 61 11.49 0.78 -14.95
N GLY A 62 12.18 1.63 -14.20
CA GLY A 62 12.23 3.07 -14.39
C GLY A 62 13.55 3.54 -14.99
N ASP A 63 13.88 4.82 -14.74
CA ASP A 63 15.15 5.40 -15.13
C ASP A 63 16.35 4.70 -14.45
N PRO A 64 17.53 4.70 -15.09
CA PRO A 64 18.73 4.12 -14.50
C PRO A 64 19.02 4.64 -13.08
N LEU A 65 19.32 3.73 -12.17
CA LEU A 65 19.65 4.02 -10.77
C LEU A 65 21.15 3.82 -10.54
N THR A 66 21.77 4.68 -9.74
CA THR A 66 23.17 4.52 -9.29
C THR A 66 23.28 3.80 -7.95
N SER A 67 22.17 3.72 -7.21
CA SER A 67 22.03 3.00 -5.95
C SER A 67 20.58 2.56 -5.76
N TRP A 68 20.37 1.53 -4.95
CA TRP A 68 19.03 1.07 -4.62
C TRP A 68 18.90 0.76 -3.13
N THR A 69 17.70 0.97 -2.62
CA THR A 69 17.31 0.60 -1.26
C THR A 69 15.94 -0.06 -1.33
N LEU A 70 15.85 -1.27 -0.79
CA LEU A 70 14.61 -2.00 -0.65
C LEU A 70 14.22 -2.04 0.83
N THR A 71 12.98 -1.69 1.12
CA THR A 71 12.42 -1.80 2.47
C THR A 71 11.23 -2.74 2.46
N TRP A 72 11.15 -3.60 3.46
CA TRP A 72 9.98 -4.45 3.68
C TRP A 72 9.77 -4.67 5.17
N SER A 73 8.64 -5.27 5.52
CA SER A 73 8.35 -5.70 6.87
C SER A 73 8.08 -7.20 6.86
N PHE A 74 8.74 -7.95 7.74
CA PHE A 74 8.33 -9.32 7.98
C PHE A 74 7.00 -9.34 8.76
N SER A 75 6.05 -10.15 8.29
CA SER A 75 4.76 -10.33 8.97
C SER A 75 4.86 -11.25 10.19
N GLY A 76 5.96 -12.00 10.32
CA GLY A 76 6.24 -12.86 11.48
C GLY A 76 7.46 -12.41 12.27
N GLY A 77 7.92 -13.27 13.20
CA GLY A 77 9.14 -13.06 14.00
C GLY A 77 10.44 -13.35 13.26
N GLN A 78 10.45 -13.28 11.92
CA GLN A 78 11.61 -13.59 11.10
C GLN A 78 12.71 -12.54 11.31
N GLN A 79 13.96 -12.99 11.37
CA GLN A 79 15.13 -12.14 11.50
C GLN A 79 16.15 -12.49 10.42
N VAL A 80 16.73 -11.48 9.79
CA VAL A 80 17.84 -11.68 8.85
C VAL A 80 19.11 -11.94 9.66
N THR A 81 19.68 -13.13 9.53
CA THR A 81 20.92 -13.52 10.22
C THR A 81 22.16 -13.36 9.36
N GLN A 82 22.03 -13.50 8.04
CA GLN A 82 23.09 -13.30 7.06
C GLN A 82 22.49 -12.76 5.76
N ALA A 83 23.25 -11.96 5.02
CA ALA A 83 22.89 -11.48 3.70
C ALA A 83 24.12 -11.45 2.78
N TRP A 84 23.89 -11.61 1.48
CA TRP A 84 24.86 -11.39 0.41
C TRP A 84 24.23 -10.52 -0.66
N GLY A 85 25.04 -9.81 -1.44
CA GLY A 85 24.54 -8.90 -2.47
C GLY A 85 23.87 -7.62 -1.94
N ALA A 86 23.74 -7.47 -0.62
CA ALA A 86 23.17 -6.30 0.01
C ALA A 86 23.73 -6.10 1.42
N THR A 87 23.74 -4.84 1.88
CA THR A 87 23.88 -4.51 3.30
C THR A 87 22.48 -4.43 3.91
N VAL A 88 22.18 -5.29 4.87
CA VAL A 88 20.85 -5.40 5.48
C VAL A 88 20.89 -4.90 6.92
N SER A 89 19.93 -4.06 7.29
CA SER A 89 19.64 -3.71 8.68
C SER A 89 18.18 -4.01 9.00
N GLN A 90 17.92 -4.45 10.22
CA GLN A 90 16.59 -4.78 10.70
C GLN A 90 16.32 -4.13 12.06
N SER A 91 15.13 -3.55 12.20
CA SER A 91 14.61 -3.03 13.47
C SER A 91 13.22 -3.58 13.69
N GLY A 92 13.06 -4.46 14.69
CA GLY A 92 11.84 -5.23 14.87
C GLY A 92 11.51 -6.05 13.63
N SER A 93 10.37 -5.78 13.00
CA SER A 93 9.95 -6.40 11.75
C SER A 93 10.41 -5.67 10.49
N GLN A 94 10.84 -4.41 10.59
CA GLN A 94 11.24 -3.58 9.45
C GLN A 94 12.65 -3.94 9.01
N VAL A 95 12.80 -4.32 7.75
CA VAL A 95 14.08 -4.62 7.12
C VAL A 95 14.39 -3.57 6.05
N THR A 96 15.64 -3.14 6.00
CA THR A 96 16.19 -2.27 4.96
C THR A 96 17.39 -2.96 4.34
N ALA A 97 17.32 -3.28 3.04
CA ALA A 97 18.43 -3.76 2.25
C ALA A 97 18.93 -2.64 1.33
N ARG A 98 20.24 -2.40 1.35
CA ARG A 98 20.93 -1.45 0.46
C ARG A 98 21.89 -2.20 -0.43
N ASN A 99 22.11 -1.69 -1.63
CA ASN A 99 23.08 -2.28 -2.56
C ASN A 99 24.46 -2.45 -1.92
N ALA A 100 25.16 -3.51 -2.34
CA ALA A 100 26.60 -3.61 -2.12
C ALA A 100 27.33 -2.62 -3.07
N SER A 101 28.63 -2.41 -2.84
CA SER A 101 29.43 -1.47 -3.63
C SER A 101 29.46 -1.78 -5.14
N TRP A 102 29.19 -3.03 -5.53
CA TRP A 102 29.32 -3.52 -6.91
C TRP A 102 28.00 -3.68 -7.67
N ASN A 103 26.83 -3.58 -7.02
CA ASN A 103 25.52 -3.75 -7.67
C ASN A 103 24.55 -2.59 -7.44
N GLY A 104 25.06 -1.38 -7.12
CA GLY A 104 24.22 -0.19 -7.02
C GLY A 104 23.66 0.29 -8.36
N ASN A 105 24.46 0.15 -9.43
CA ASN A 105 24.09 0.63 -10.75
C ASN A 105 23.10 -0.34 -11.43
N LEU A 106 21.85 0.09 -11.56
CA LEU A 106 20.79 -0.67 -12.22
C LEU A 106 20.20 0.15 -13.37
N GLY A 107 20.59 -0.19 -14.59
CA GLY A 107 19.93 0.34 -15.79
C GLY A 107 18.46 -0.10 -15.88
N THR A 108 17.71 0.54 -16.78
CA THR A 108 16.33 0.13 -17.06
C THR A 108 16.28 -1.33 -17.54
N ASN A 109 15.37 -2.11 -16.98
CA ASN A 109 15.21 -3.57 -17.12
C ASN A 109 16.38 -4.44 -16.63
N VAL A 110 17.36 -3.87 -15.90
CA VAL A 110 18.43 -4.65 -15.26
C VAL A 110 17.94 -5.22 -13.93
N THR A 111 18.39 -6.44 -13.61
CA THR A 111 18.10 -7.13 -12.35
C THR A 111 19.37 -7.39 -11.56
N THR A 112 19.29 -7.28 -10.24
CA THR A 112 20.30 -7.74 -9.28
C THR A 112 19.71 -8.70 -8.27
#